data_AF-A0A930ANC4-F1
#
_entry.id   AF-A0A930ANC4-F1
#
_cell.length_a   1.000
_cell.length_b   1.000
_cell.length_c   1.000
_cell.angle_alpha   90.00
_cell.angle_beta   90.00
_cell.angle_gamma   90.00
#
_symmetry.space_group_name_H-M   'P 1'
#
loop_
_entity.id
_entity.type
_entity.pdbx_description
1 polymer ?
#
loop_
_entity_poly.entity_id
_entity_poly.type
_entity_poly.pdbx_seq_one_letter_code
_entity_poly.pdbx_strand_id
1 'polypeptide(L)'
;MKTADYYIEKRLQPPKSFFNWCYSQIPTIIFSNKDKVISSNRKGCTVIKKRLNKNTRIDFNDCYKCFAITLCTPKRIEIQSYGFYSRYNRGIQNIDCELVNFELFENDEHIQCSQNYFVTGRYQFGLCRQYSMGGAYTGVVMYENDIDNQLKQKSELKYIEWKIPINIWDIRRFYKYRREIEFLQKINARQIVYELMYSPTQCDMRIMNEKWLRKHKHEIKNSDFGFEKIILDEKIRGRNGKPVPG
;
A
#
# COMPACT_ATOMS: atom_id res chain seq x y z
N MET A 1 -8.67 16.63 -18.47
CA MET A 1 -8.30 15.84 -17.28
C MET A 1 -7.31 14.77 -17.72
N LYS A 2 -6.23 14.49 -16.97
CA LYS A 2 -5.30 13.39 -17.31
C LYS A 2 -6.03 12.05 -17.22
N THR A 3 -5.67 11.08 -18.05
CA THR A 3 -6.24 9.71 -18.03
C THR A 3 -5.52 8.83 -17.00
N ALA A 4 -6.09 7.68 -16.66
CA ALA A 4 -5.40 6.68 -15.84
C ALA A 4 -4.13 6.16 -16.54
N ASP A 5 -4.21 5.89 -17.85
CA ASP A 5 -3.07 5.48 -18.68
C ASP A 5 -1.89 6.49 -18.57
N TYR A 6 -2.17 7.80 -18.59
CA TYR A 6 -1.14 8.85 -18.45
C TYR A 6 -0.31 8.70 -17.17
N TYR A 7 -0.94 8.36 -16.04
CA TYR A 7 -0.23 8.19 -14.77
C TYR A 7 0.61 6.91 -14.76
N ILE A 8 0.09 5.84 -15.36
CA ILE A 8 0.75 4.54 -15.42
C ILE A 8 1.99 4.59 -16.31
N GLU A 9 1.92 5.29 -17.45
CA GLU A 9 3.06 5.47 -18.34
C GLU A 9 4.23 6.21 -17.67
N LYS A 10 3.95 7.08 -16.69
CA LYS A 10 4.94 7.91 -15.98
C LYS A 10 5.38 7.34 -14.63
N ARG A 11 4.96 6.12 -14.29
CA ARG A 11 5.32 5.46 -13.03
C ARG A 11 6.83 5.27 -12.90
N LEU A 12 7.32 5.21 -11.67
CA LEU A 12 8.68 4.75 -11.38
C LEU A 12 8.82 3.30 -11.83
N GLN A 13 9.97 2.94 -12.37
CA GLN A 13 10.24 1.54 -12.73
C GLN A 13 10.72 0.79 -11.48
N PRO A 14 10.05 -0.30 -11.07
CA PRO A 14 10.58 -1.15 -10.01
C PRO A 14 11.95 -1.72 -10.39
N PRO A 15 12.85 -1.90 -9.40
CA PRO A 15 14.15 -2.47 -9.66
C PRO A 15 14.04 -3.94 -10.12
N LYS A 16 15.01 -4.41 -10.91
CA LYS A 16 15.05 -5.82 -11.36
C LYS A 16 15.04 -6.81 -10.19
N SER A 17 15.61 -6.44 -9.05
CA SER A 17 15.61 -7.26 -7.83
C SER A 17 14.20 -7.58 -7.33
N PHE A 18 13.25 -6.65 -7.47
CA PHE A 18 11.85 -6.87 -7.11
C PHE A 18 11.24 -7.98 -7.95
N PHE A 19 11.37 -7.91 -9.28
CA PHE A 19 10.82 -8.95 -10.16
C PHE A 19 11.50 -10.30 -9.94
N ASN A 20 12.84 -10.33 -9.80
CA ASN A 20 13.57 -11.55 -9.48
C ASN A 20 13.06 -12.19 -8.18
N TRP A 21 12.80 -11.39 -7.15
CA TRP A 21 12.20 -11.86 -5.90
C TRP A 21 10.77 -12.37 -6.11
N CYS A 22 9.91 -11.66 -6.85
CA CYS A 22 8.55 -12.15 -7.15
C CYS A 22 8.57 -13.51 -7.85
N TYR A 23 9.44 -13.67 -8.86
CA TYR A 23 9.59 -14.95 -9.55
C TYR A 23 10.19 -16.05 -8.66
N SER A 24 11.04 -15.73 -7.67
CA SER A 24 11.56 -16.73 -6.73
C SER A 24 10.47 -17.28 -5.80
N GLN A 25 9.44 -16.49 -5.51
CA GLN A 25 8.30 -16.89 -4.67
C GLN A 25 7.34 -17.86 -5.37
N ILE A 26 7.45 -18.08 -6.68
CA ILE A 26 6.56 -18.98 -7.43
C ILE A 26 7.31 -20.27 -7.76
N PRO A 27 6.89 -21.42 -7.23
CA PRO A 27 7.58 -22.69 -7.46
C PRO A 27 7.48 -23.12 -8.93
N THR A 28 8.45 -23.93 -9.35
CA THR A 28 8.39 -24.65 -10.63
C THR A 28 8.23 -26.14 -10.39
N ILE A 29 7.52 -26.82 -11.28
CA ILE A 29 7.34 -28.26 -11.27
C ILE A 29 8.27 -28.88 -12.31
N ILE A 30 8.95 -29.96 -11.93
CA ILE A 30 9.68 -30.84 -12.85
C ILE A 30 8.91 -32.16 -12.92
N PHE A 31 8.51 -32.53 -14.13
CA PHE A 31 7.89 -33.82 -14.40
C PHE A 31 8.94 -34.79 -14.92
N SER A 32 9.11 -35.95 -14.27
CA SER A 32 10.13 -36.92 -14.68
C SER A 32 9.69 -38.36 -14.52
N ASN A 33 10.14 -39.22 -15.43
CA ASN A 33 10.15 -40.67 -15.30
C ASN A 33 11.52 -41.22 -15.74
N LYS A 34 11.63 -42.54 -15.95
CA LYS A 34 12.90 -43.18 -16.35
C LYS A 34 13.39 -42.74 -17.74
N ASP A 35 12.47 -42.35 -18.63
CA ASP A 35 12.76 -42.12 -20.05
C ASP A 35 12.79 -40.63 -20.42
N LYS A 36 12.09 -39.79 -19.65
CA LYS A 36 11.82 -38.39 -20.00
C LYS A 36 11.77 -37.48 -18.78
N VAL A 37 12.32 -36.28 -18.95
CA VAL A 37 12.19 -35.16 -18.02
C VAL A 37 11.61 -33.95 -18.77
N ILE A 38 10.62 -33.30 -18.17
CA ILE A 38 10.01 -32.06 -18.65
C ILE A 38 10.17 -31.03 -17.53
N SER A 39 10.87 -29.94 -17.83
CA SER A 39 11.15 -28.89 -16.87
C SER A 39 11.19 -27.52 -17.56
N SER A 40 10.84 -26.50 -16.80
CA SER A 40 11.01 -25.11 -17.22
C SER A 40 12.43 -24.64 -16.94
N ASN A 41 12.96 -23.75 -17.78
CA ASN A 41 14.28 -23.14 -17.55
C ASN A 41 14.17 -22.01 -16.50
N ARG A 42 13.87 -22.37 -15.25
CA ARG A 42 13.76 -21.44 -14.12
C ARG A 42 14.74 -21.80 -13.03
N LYS A 43 15.39 -20.77 -12.46
CA LYS A 43 16.37 -20.89 -11.39
C LYS A 43 15.94 -20.01 -10.21
N GLY A 44 16.47 -20.31 -9.02
CA GLY A 44 16.24 -19.49 -7.83
C GLY A 44 14.82 -19.53 -7.28
N CYS A 45 14.05 -20.57 -7.59
CA CYS A 45 12.72 -20.81 -7.01
C CYS A 45 12.65 -22.24 -6.47
N THR A 46 11.67 -22.50 -5.61
CA THR A 46 11.43 -23.86 -5.08
C THR A 46 11.04 -24.81 -6.21
N VAL A 47 11.68 -25.98 -6.23
CA VAL A 47 11.44 -27.03 -7.24
C VAL A 47 10.59 -28.14 -6.64
N ILE A 48 9.45 -28.40 -7.27
CA ILE A 48 8.55 -29.51 -6.94
C ILE A 48 8.77 -30.63 -7.95
N LYS A 49 9.17 -31.82 -7.48
CA LYS A 49 9.35 -32.98 -8.34
C LYS A 49 8.05 -33.79 -8.41
N LYS A 50 7.54 -34.04 -9.62
CA LYS A 50 6.38 -34.91 -9.87
C LYS A 50 6.74 -36.03 -10.83
N ARG A 51 6.21 -37.23 -10.56
CA ARG A 51 6.37 -38.38 -11.45
C ARG A 51 5.55 -38.18 -12.73
N LEU A 52 6.17 -38.45 -13.89
CA LEU A 52 5.53 -38.40 -15.20
C LEU A 52 4.96 -39.79 -15.56
N ASN A 53 3.63 -39.91 -15.51
CA ASN A 53 2.88 -41.10 -15.90
C ASN A 53 2.04 -40.79 -17.15
N LYS A 54 1.47 -41.82 -17.79
CA LYS A 54 0.60 -41.67 -18.97
C LYS A 54 -0.56 -40.70 -18.76
N ASN A 55 -1.09 -40.63 -17.54
CA ASN A 55 -2.24 -39.78 -17.18
C ASN A 55 -1.83 -38.51 -16.39
N THR A 56 -0.53 -38.19 -16.31
CA THR A 56 -0.11 -36.97 -15.61
C THR A 56 -0.60 -35.75 -16.38
N ARG A 57 -1.45 -34.94 -15.74
CA ARG A 57 -1.88 -33.65 -16.30
C ARG A 57 -0.72 -32.67 -16.27
N ILE A 58 -0.28 -32.26 -17.47
CA ILE A 58 0.83 -31.31 -17.67
C ILE A 58 0.37 -29.97 -18.28
N ASP A 59 -0.94 -29.82 -18.51
CA ASP A 59 -1.60 -28.60 -18.98
C ASP A 59 -2.63 -28.13 -17.94
N PHE A 60 -2.35 -27.03 -17.23
CA PHE A 60 -3.22 -26.51 -16.17
C PHE A 60 -2.87 -25.08 -15.76
N ASN A 61 -3.87 -24.37 -15.23
CA ASN A 61 -3.66 -23.13 -14.46
C ASN A 61 -3.12 -23.50 -13.08
N ASP A 62 -1.98 -22.95 -12.71
CA ASP A 62 -1.27 -23.31 -11.49
C ASP A 62 -1.66 -22.39 -10.33
N CYS A 63 -1.27 -21.12 -10.39
CA CYS A 63 -1.59 -20.18 -9.33
C CYS A 63 -1.63 -18.74 -9.81
N TYR A 64 -2.30 -17.91 -9.02
CA TYR A 64 -2.20 -16.46 -9.06
C TYR A 64 -1.54 -15.97 -7.77
N LYS A 65 -0.52 -15.12 -7.91
CA LYS A 65 0.08 -14.38 -6.79
C LYS A 65 0.15 -12.90 -7.12
N CYS A 66 -0.09 -12.06 -6.13
CA CYS A 66 0.07 -10.62 -6.27
C CYS A 66 1.18 -10.13 -5.33
N PHE A 67 2.11 -9.37 -5.88
CA PHE A 67 3.22 -8.77 -5.15
C PHE A 67 3.18 -7.26 -5.32
N ALA A 68 3.53 -6.52 -4.29
CA ALA A 68 3.55 -5.07 -4.37
C ALA A 68 4.86 -4.47 -3.87
N ILE A 69 5.17 -3.29 -4.39
CA ILE A 69 6.34 -2.52 -4.01
C ILE A 69 5.94 -1.06 -3.79
N THR A 70 6.50 -0.46 -2.74
CA THR A 70 6.42 0.98 -2.54
C THR A 70 7.70 1.63 -3.00
N LEU A 71 7.59 2.68 -3.80
CA LEU A 71 8.70 3.46 -4.32
C LEU A 71 8.50 4.91 -3.90
N CYS A 72 9.59 5.66 -3.70
CA CYS A 72 9.47 7.09 -3.45
C CYS A 72 10.65 7.89 -3.98
N THR A 73 10.38 9.15 -4.23
CA THR A 73 11.31 10.22 -4.59
C THR A 73 11.06 11.40 -3.65
N PRO A 74 11.82 12.50 -3.76
CA PRO A 74 11.52 13.69 -2.96
C PRO A 74 10.14 14.31 -3.16
N LYS A 75 9.50 14.07 -4.31
CA LYS A 75 8.23 14.73 -4.68
C LYS A 75 7.03 13.80 -4.76
N ARG A 76 7.26 12.48 -4.86
CA ARG A 76 6.18 11.51 -5.00
C ARG A 76 6.45 10.18 -4.32
N ILE A 77 5.39 9.54 -3.88
CA ILE A 77 5.37 8.15 -3.40
C ILE A 77 4.46 7.35 -4.33
N GLU A 78 4.86 6.14 -4.68
CA GLU A 78 4.07 5.22 -5.50
C GLU A 78 3.94 3.87 -4.82
N ILE A 79 2.76 3.26 -4.90
CA ILE A 79 2.53 1.86 -4.52
C ILE A 79 2.09 1.13 -5.79
N GLN A 80 2.82 0.08 -6.15
CA GLN A 80 2.57 -0.66 -7.37
C GLN A 80 2.37 -2.14 -7.06
N SER A 81 1.23 -2.70 -7.46
CA SER A 81 0.92 -4.12 -7.29
C SER A 81 0.92 -4.82 -8.64
N TYR A 82 1.57 -5.98 -8.70
CA TYR A 82 1.76 -6.78 -9.89
C TYR A 82 1.17 -8.18 -9.71
N GLY A 83 0.28 -8.57 -10.63
CA GLY A 83 -0.30 -9.89 -10.69
C GLY A 83 0.57 -10.85 -11.49
N PHE A 84 0.82 -12.04 -10.97
CA PHE A 84 1.58 -13.11 -11.60
C PHE A 84 0.67 -14.31 -11.81
N TYR A 85 0.40 -14.63 -13.07
CA TYR A 85 -0.49 -15.70 -13.50
C TYR A 85 0.34 -16.88 -14.03
N SER A 86 0.48 -17.92 -13.20
CA SER A 86 1.23 -19.14 -13.53
C SER A 86 0.33 -20.17 -14.22
N ARG A 87 0.77 -20.67 -15.37
CA ARG A 87 0.14 -21.78 -16.09
C ARG A 87 1.18 -22.72 -16.67
N TYR A 88 0.86 -24.00 -16.75
CA TYR A 88 1.68 -25.00 -17.43
C TYR A 88 1.02 -25.33 -18.77
N ASN A 89 1.83 -25.27 -19.83
CA ASN A 89 1.48 -25.73 -21.17
C ASN A 89 2.50 -26.80 -21.57
N ARG A 90 2.05 -28.03 -21.83
CA ARG A 90 2.88 -29.21 -22.13
C ARG A 90 3.99 -29.43 -21.10
N GLY A 91 3.70 -29.16 -19.83
CA GLY A 91 4.63 -29.30 -18.71
C GLY A 91 5.66 -28.18 -18.58
N ILE A 92 5.60 -27.15 -19.43
CA ILE A 92 6.43 -25.95 -19.35
C ILE A 92 5.61 -24.82 -18.72
N GLN A 93 6.17 -24.24 -17.65
CA GLN A 93 5.56 -23.15 -16.92
C GLN A 93 5.75 -21.83 -17.68
N ASN A 94 4.64 -21.10 -17.84
CA ASN A 94 4.60 -19.73 -18.32
C ASN A 94 4.01 -18.88 -17.21
N ILE A 95 4.64 -17.72 -16.95
CA ILE A 95 4.14 -16.77 -15.97
C ILE A 95 3.96 -15.42 -16.63
N ASP A 96 2.70 -15.02 -16.75
CA ASP A 96 2.32 -13.71 -17.24
C ASP A 96 2.33 -12.72 -16.05
N CYS A 97 2.91 -11.54 -16.25
CA CYS A 97 3.06 -10.51 -15.22
C CYS A 97 2.44 -9.20 -15.72
N GLU A 98 1.57 -8.59 -14.92
CA GLU A 98 0.96 -7.30 -15.24
C GLU A 98 0.82 -6.42 -14.01
N LEU A 99 0.88 -5.10 -14.20
CA LEU A 99 0.56 -4.14 -13.15
C LEU A 99 -0.96 -4.10 -12.96
N VAL A 100 -1.45 -4.50 -11.79
CA VAL A 100 -2.89 -4.62 -11.49
C VAL A 100 -3.45 -3.42 -10.74
N ASN A 101 -2.68 -2.84 -9.81
CA ASN A 101 -3.06 -1.67 -9.03
C ASN A 101 -1.88 -0.70 -8.92
N PHE A 102 -2.21 0.59 -8.91
CA PHE A 102 -1.25 1.69 -8.82
C PHE A 102 -1.83 2.81 -7.95
N GLU A 103 -1.04 3.29 -7.01
CA GLU A 103 -1.33 4.50 -6.25
C GLU A 103 -0.19 5.49 -6.40
N LEU A 104 -0.53 6.76 -6.58
CA LEU A 104 0.40 7.88 -6.67
C LEU A 104 0.01 8.94 -5.64
N PHE A 105 0.98 9.35 -4.84
CA PHE A 105 0.89 10.45 -3.90
C PHE A 105 1.86 11.54 -4.36
N GLU A 106 1.32 12.63 -4.92
CA GLU A 106 2.11 13.72 -5.49
C GLU A 106 1.28 15.00 -5.52
N ASN A 107 1.90 16.16 -5.27
CA ASN A 107 1.26 17.48 -5.36
C ASN A 107 -0.05 17.61 -4.57
N ASP A 108 -0.08 17.11 -3.33
CA ASP A 108 -1.28 17.11 -2.47
C ASP A 108 -2.43 16.21 -2.98
N GLU A 109 -2.22 15.43 -4.05
CA GLU A 109 -3.21 14.52 -4.61
C GLU A 109 -2.86 13.06 -4.29
N HIS A 110 -3.92 12.26 -4.18
CA HIS A 110 -3.83 10.80 -4.12
C HIS A 110 -4.62 10.21 -5.28
N ILE A 111 -3.90 9.66 -6.24
CA ILE A 111 -4.46 9.09 -7.46
C ILE A 111 -4.39 7.58 -7.37
N GLN A 112 -5.48 6.92 -7.74
CA GLN A 112 -5.59 5.47 -7.75
C GLN A 112 -5.97 5.01 -9.15
N CYS A 113 -5.24 4.03 -9.67
CA CYS A 113 -5.49 3.42 -10.96
C CYS A 113 -5.42 1.89 -10.85
N SER A 114 -6.17 1.20 -11.70
CA SER A 114 -6.12 -0.25 -11.82
C SER A 114 -6.17 -0.69 -13.27
N GLN A 115 -5.66 -1.89 -13.53
CA GLN A 115 -5.87 -2.57 -14.81
C GLN A 115 -7.39 -2.70 -15.05
N ASN A 116 -7.85 -2.37 -16.25
CA ASN A 116 -9.24 -2.53 -16.63
C ASN A 116 -9.54 -4.02 -16.81
N TYR A 117 -10.66 -4.47 -16.23
CA TYR A 117 -11.06 -5.88 -16.24
C TYR A 117 -11.47 -6.37 -17.64
N PHE A 118 -12.05 -5.50 -18.46
CA PHE A 118 -12.59 -5.84 -19.77
C PHE A 118 -11.60 -5.60 -20.91
N VAL A 119 -10.58 -4.77 -20.69
CA VAL A 119 -9.62 -4.38 -21.74
C VAL A 119 -8.18 -4.46 -21.20
N THR A 120 -7.46 -5.50 -21.62
CA THR A 120 -6.03 -5.68 -21.30
C THR A 120 -5.20 -4.49 -21.80
N GLY A 121 -4.25 -4.03 -20.99
CA GLY A 121 -3.36 -2.91 -21.32
C GLY A 121 -4.02 -1.53 -21.24
N ARG A 122 -5.28 -1.43 -20.81
CA ARG A 122 -5.94 -0.16 -20.47
C ARG A 122 -6.12 -0.04 -18.96
N TYR A 123 -5.94 1.17 -18.45
CA TYR A 123 -6.12 1.47 -17.03
C TYR A 123 -7.35 2.36 -16.81
N GLN A 124 -7.93 2.23 -15.63
CA GLN A 124 -9.06 3.04 -15.16
C GLN A 124 -8.75 3.64 -13.79
N PHE A 125 -9.49 4.67 -13.41
CA PHE A 125 -9.40 5.23 -12.06
C PHE A 125 -10.05 4.31 -11.02
N GLY A 126 -9.51 4.34 -9.81
CA GLY A 126 -9.88 3.45 -8.71
C GLY A 126 -9.00 2.21 -8.65
N LEU A 127 -9.08 1.50 -7.53
CA LEU A 127 -8.37 0.23 -7.33
C LEU A 127 -9.27 -0.95 -7.61
N CYS A 128 -8.70 -2.03 -8.14
CA CYS A 128 -9.41 -3.29 -8.35
C CYS A 128 -9.15 -4.27 -7.19
N ARG A 129 -10.17 -5.08 -6.89
CA ARG A 129 -10.06 -6.21 -5.97
C ARG A 129 -9.11 -7.28 -6.52
N GLN A 130 -8.35 -7.93 -5.64
CA GLN A 130 -7.44 -9.02 -6.02
C GLN A 130 -8.15 -10.39 -6.10
N TYR A 131 -9.22 -10.55 -5.33
CA TYR A 131 -10.03 -11.77 -5.27
C TYR A 131 -11.51 -11.39 -5.18
N SER A 132 -12.43 -12.30 -5.52
CA SER A 132 -13.88 -12.03 -5.56
C SER A 132 -14.45 -11.42 -4.27
N MET A 133 -13.92 -11.79 -3.11
CA MET A 133 -14.29 -11.28 -1.78
C MET A 133 -13.16 -10.48 -1.11
N GLY A 134 -12.14 -10.07 -1.87
CA GLY A 134 -10.98 -9.34 -1.35
C GLY A 134 -11.00 -7.86 -1.68
N GLY A 135 -10.23 -7.08 -0.92
CA GLY A 135 -9.86 -5.71 -1.28
C GLY A 135 -8.68 -5.65 -2.25
N ALA A 136 -8.21 -4.43 -2.52
CA ALA A 136 -7.08 -4.17 -3.41
C ALA A 136 -5.73 -4.73 -2.91
N TYR A 137 -5.64 -5.02 -1.62
CA TYR A 137 -4.43 -5.55 -0.96
C TYR A 137 -4.63 -6.90 -0.25
N THR A 138 -5.80 -7.53 -0.42
CA THR A 138 -6.03 -8.86 0.17
C THR A 138 -5.13 -9.89 -0.49
N GLY A 139 -4.34 -10.61 0.29
CA GLY A 139 -3.40 -11.64 -0.20
C GLY A 139 -2.21 -11.08 -0.99
N VAL A 140 -2.01 -9.75 -0.99
CA VAL A 140 -0.85 -9.12 -1.63
C VAL A 140 0.35 -9.22 -0.71
N VAL A 141 1.48 -9.67 -1.25
CA VAL A 141 2.74 -9.76 -0.51
C VAL A 141 3.62 -8.54 -0.83
N MET A 142 3.96 -7.76 0.19
CA MET A 142 4.80 -6.57 0.04
C MET A 142 6.27 -6.95 -0.07
N TYR A 143 6.95 -6.36 -1.04
CA TYR A 143 8.40 -6.42 -1.15
C TYR A 143 9.05 -5.51 -0.13
N GLU A 144 9.89 -6.10 0.72
CA GLU A 144 10.65 -5.36 1.70
C GLU A 144 11.86 -4.70 1.03
N ASN A 145 11.80 -3.37 0.92
CA ASN A 145 12.84 -2.55 0.31
C ASN A 145 13.26 -1.38 1.21
N ASP A 146 13.21 -1.55 2.53
CA ASP A 146 13.57 -0.50 3.49
C ASP A 146 12.73 0.79 3.33
N ILE A 147 11.44 0.61 3.02
CA ILE A 147 10.57 1.74 2.67
C ILE A 147 10.42 2.75 3.81
N ASP A 148 10.41 2.29 5.07
CA ASP A 148 10.24 3.15 6.24
C ASP A 148 11.35 4.23 6.31
N ASN A 149 12.60 3.80 6.20
CA ASN A 149 13.76 4.69 6.18
C ASN A 149 13.79 5.56 4.92
N GLN A 150 13.46 4.98 3.77
CA GLN A 150 13.36 5.75 2.52
C GLN A 150 12.34 6.89 2.64
N LEU A 151 11.17 6.64 3.22
CA LEU A 151 10.15 7.67 3.40
C LEU A 151 10.62 8.76 4.37
N LYS A 152 11.27 8.38 5.49
CA LYS A 152 11.85 9.31 6.47
C LYS A 152 12.98 10.17 5.92
N GLN A 153 13.74 9.68 4.95
CA GLN A 153 14.93 10.41 4.45
C GLN A 153 14.60 11.32 3.26
N LYS A 154 13.86 10.82 2.26
CA LYS A 154 13.70 11.52 0.99
C LYS A 154 12.31 12.08 0.75
N SER A 155 11.24 11.39 1.17
CA SER A 155 9.88 11.69 0.70
C SER A 155 9.28 12.96 1.32
N GLU A 156 8.09 13.37 0.85
CA GLU A 156 7.31 14.44 1.47
C GLU A 156 6.88 14.12 2.92
N LEU A 157 6.90 12.85 3.33
CA LEU A 157 6.57 12.44 4.70
C LEU A 157 7.74 12.61 5.68
N LYS A 158 8.95 12.97 5.23
CA LYS A 158 10.15 13.10 6.09
C LYS A 158 10.02 14.06 7.27
N TYR A 159 9.03 14.96 7.24
CA TYR A 159 8.75 15.92 8.30
C TYR A 159 7.82 15.39 9.40
N ILE A 160 7.32 14.16 9.23
CA ILE A 160 6.49 13.48 10.21
C ILE A 160 7.33 12.42 10.90
N GLU A 161 7.24 12.36 12.23
CA GLU A 161 7.84 11.30 13.01
C GLU A 161 6.81 10.20 13.28
N TRP A 162 7.10 8.95 12.92
CA TRP A 162 6.27 7.79 13.29
C TRP A 162 7.09 6.71 13.98
N LYS A 163 6.48 6.07 14.98
CA LYS A 163 7.14 5.11 15.88
C LYS A 163 7.08 3.66 15.39
N ILE A 164 6.01 3.32 14.68
CA ILE A 164 5.74 1.96 14.18
C ILE A 164 6.07 1.93 12.69
N PRO A 165 6.71 0.85 12.18
CA PRO A 165 6.94 0.70 10.75
C PRO A 165 5.68 0.96 9.93
N ILE A 166 5.79 1.86 8.96
CA ILE A 166 4.65 2.37 8.20
C ILE A 166 4.09 1.30 7.25
N ASN A 167 2.77 1.12 7.23
CA ASN A 167 2.09 0.28 6.24
C ASN A 167 1.37 1.12 5.17
N ILE A 168 0.78 0.45 4.18
CA ILE A 168 0.07 1.12 3.05
C ILE A 168 -1.07 2.04 3.54
N TRP A 169 -1.84 1.62 4.53
CA TRP A 169 -2.96 2.40 5.07
C TRP A 169 -2.46 3.64 5.79
N ASP A 170 -1.33 3.52 6.48
CA ASP A 170 -0.66 4.62 7.15
C ASP A 170 -0.11 5.62 6.13
N ILE A 171 0.53 5.16 5.04
CA ILE A 171 1.01 6.05 3.96
C ILE A 171 -0.12 6.94 3.44
N ARG A 172 -1.29 6.35 3.13
CA ARG A 172 -2.46 7.11 2.64
C ARG A 172 -2.90 8.18 3.63
N ARG A 173 -3.04 7.79 4.90
CA ARG A 173 -3.49 8.68 5.97
C ARG A 173 -2.47 9.79 6.24
N PHE A 174 -1.21 9.42 6.38
CA PHE A 174 -0.12 10.35 6.69
C PHE A 174 0.07 11.33 5.56
N TYR A 175 0.03 10.90 4.30
CA TYR A 175 0.12 11.80 3.16
C TYR A 175 -1.03 12.80 3.10
N LYS A 176 -2.27 12.31 3.30
CA LYS A 176 -3.48 13.12 3.27
C LYS A 176 -3.48 14.20 4.35
N TYR A 177 -3.03 13.88 5.57
CA TYR A 177 -3.06 14.78 6.72
C TYR A 177 -1.67 15.24 7.16
N ARG A 178 -0.70 15.27 6.22
CA ARG A 178 0.72 15.47 6.58
C ARG A 178 0.99 16.79 7.27
N ARG A 179 0.31 17.85 6.85
CA ARG A 179 0.46 19.20 7.40
C ARG A 179 -0.10 19.28 8.81
N GLU A 180 -1.26 18.66 9.05
CA GLU A 180 -1.89 18.59 10.36
C GLU A 180 -1.06 17.77 11.34
N ILE A 181 -0.57 16.61 10.91
CA ILE A 181 0.31 15.76 11.73
C ILE A 181 1.60 16.52 12.09
N GLU A 182 2.28 17.10 11.09
CA GLU A 182 3.51 17.86 11.31
C GLU A 182 3.28 19.04 12.26
N PHE A 183 2.18 19.77 12.09
CA PHE A 183 1.81 20.88 12.98
C PHE A 183 1.62 20.42 14.42
N LEU A 184 0.83 19.35 14.63
CA LEU A 184 0.55 18.80 15.95
C LEU A 184 1.81 18.27 16.64
N GLN A 185 2.72 17.65 15.88
CA GLN A 185 4.02 17.20 16.38
C GLN A 185 4.89 18.37 16.81
N LYS A 186 4.99 19.44 16.01
CA LYS A 186 5.76 20.65 16.33
C LYS A 186 5.31 21.35 17.61
N ILE A 187 4.04 21.25 17.96
CA ILE A 187 3.49 21.83 19.20
C ILE A 187 3.38 20.81 20.34
N ASN A 188 3.88 19.59 20.16
CA ASN A 188 3.89 18.53 21.17
C ASN A 188 2.48 18.18 21.70
N ALA A 189 1.48 18.12 20.82
CA ALA A 189 0.11 17.70 21.13
C ALA A 189 -0.01 16.17 21.10
N ARG A 190 0.64 15.48 22.05
CA ARG A 190 1.02 14.06 21.92
C ARG A 190 -0.15 13.11 21.68
N GLN A 191 -1.22 13.26 22.46
CA GLN A 191 -2.38 12.38 22.39
C GLN A 191 -3.17 12.59 21.10
N ILE A 192 -3.34 13.85 20.64
CA ILE A 192 -4.00 14.15 19.37
C ILE A 192 -3.18 13.61 18.18
N VAL A 193 -1.85 13.73 18.23
CA VAL A 193 -0.97 13.11 17.22
C VAL A 193 -1.20 11.60 17.17
N TYR A 194 -1.23 10.94 18.33
CA TYR A 194 -1.47 9.50 18.41
C TYR A 194 -2.85 9.12 17.84
N GLU A 195 -3.90 9.85 18.20
CA GLU A 195 -5.26 9.62 17.69
C GLU A 195 -5.32 9.80 16.18
N LEU A 196 -4.77 10.88 15.64
CA LEU A 196 -4.73 11.13 14.21
C LEU A 196 -3.93 10.05 13.45
N MET A 197 -2.78 9.66 14.00
CA MET A 197 -1.86 8.75 13.34
C MET A 197 -2.20 7.28 13.53
N TYR A 198 -2.84 6.86 14.62
CA TYR A 198 -2.97 5.43 14.96
C TYR A 198 -4.39 5.03 15.38
N SER A 199 -5.21 5.97 15.86
CA SER A 199 -6.61 5.72 16.24
C SER A 199 -7.57 6.68 15.52
N PRO A 200 -7.61 6.66 14.17
CA PRO A 200 -8.29 7.69 13.39
C PRO A 200 -9.80 7.79 13.65
N THR A 201 -10.42 6.76 14.23
CA THR A 201 -11.83 6.79 14.66
C THR A 201 -12.07 7.77 15.81
N GLN A 202 -11.05 8.11 16.58
CA GLN A 202 -11.10 9.08 17.68
C GLN A 202 -10.92 10.53 17.21
N CYS A 203 -10.62 10.74 15.93
CA CYS A 203 -10.31 12.05 15.38
C CYS A 203 -11.14 12.37 14.13
N ASP A 204 -12.09 13.30 14.26
CA ASP A 204 -12.92 13.72 13.12
C ASP A 204 -12.23 14.83 12.32
N MET A 205 -11.57 14.44 11.23
CA MET A 205 -10.86 15.36 10.33
C MET A 205 -11.77 16.32 9.54
N ARG A 206 -13.09 16.15 9.58
CA ARG A 206 -14.02 17.16 9.06
C ARG A 206 -14.06 18.40 9.97
N ILE A 207 -13.80 18.19 11.26
CA ILE A 207 -13.73 19.24 12.28
C ILE A 207 -12.29 19.71 12.43
N MET A 208 -11.35 18.79 12.63
CA MET A 208 -9.92 19.08 12.88
C MET A 208 -9.17 19.42 11.57
N ASN A 209 -9.60 20.50 10.91
CA ASN A 209 -8.90 21.10 9.78
C ASN A 209 -7.93 22.19 10.26
N GLU A 210 -7.16 22.75 9.31
CA GLU A 210 -6.18 23.80 9.60
C GLU A 210 -6.77 25.00 10.38
N LYS A 211 -7.98 25.44 10.05
CA LYS A 211 -8.64 26.56 10.76
C LYS A 211 -8.92 26.20 12.22
N TRP A 212 -9.40 24.98 12.47
CA TRP A 212 -9.65 24.49 13.83
C TRP A 212 -8.35 24.36 14.63
N LEU A 213 -7.29 23.82 14.02
CA LEU A 213 -5.97 23.68 14.65
C LEU A 213 -5.36 25.04 15.02
N ARG A 214 -5.48 26.04 14.15
CA ARG A 214 -5.02 27.42 14.44
C ARG A 214 -5.79 28.05 15.60
N LYS A 215 -7.12 27.86 15.65
CA LYS A 215 -7.98 28.36 16.74
C LYS A 215 -7.59 27.75 18.09
N HIS A 216 -7.38 26.44 18.14
CA HIS A 216 -7.14 25.70 19.39
C HIS A 216 -5.67 25.52 19.74
N LYS A 217 -4.74 26.06 18.94
CA LYS A 217 -3.29 25.94 19.15
C LYS A 217 -2.85 26.21 20.59
N HIS A 218 -3.40 27.25 21.22
CA HIS A 218 -3.02 27.65 22.57
C HIS A 218 -3.43 26.62 23.63
N GLU A 219 -4.56 25.93 23.43
CA GLU A 219 -5.11 24.92 24.33
C GLU A 219 -4.38 23.57 24.15
N ILE A 220 -4.05 23.18 22.92
CA ILE A 220 -3.47 21.86 22.61
C ILE A 220 -1.94 21.83 22.62
N LYS A 221 -1.27 22.98 22.72
CA LYS A 221 0.20 23.03 22.76
C LYS A 221 0.71 22.37 24.04
N ASN A 222 1.66 21.45 23.91
CA ASN A 222 2.23 20.64 25.00
C ASN A 222 1.17 19.85 25.79
N SER A 223 0.04 19.52 25.18
CA SER A 223 -1.03 18.78 25.84
C SER A 223 -0.90 17.27 25.66
N ASP A 224 -1.34 16.52 26.67
CA ASP A 224 -1.46 15.06 26.62
C ASP A 224 -2.92 14.57 26.59
N PHE A 225 -3.89 15.45 26.29
CA PHE A 225 -5.31 15.08 26.13
C PHE A 225 -5.72 14.96 24.65
N GLY A 226 -6.78 14.19 24.40
CA GLY A 226 -7.27 13.86 23.06
C GLY A 226 -8.24 14.87 22.45
N PHE A 227 -8.59 14.63 21.20
CA PHE A 227 -9.53 15.43 20.41
C PHE A 227 -10.91 15.52 21.06
N GLU A 228 -11.42 14.41 21.62
CA GLU A 228 -12.76 14.34 22.22
C GLU A 228 -12.93 15.32 23.38
N LYS A 229 -11.92 15.48 24.23
CA LYS A 229 -11.96 16.41 25.36
C LYS A 229 -12.27 17.84 24.89
N ILE A 230 -11.62 18.29 23.82
CA ILE A 230 -11.78 19.67 23.31
C ILE A 230 -13.20 19.84 22.77
N ILE A 231 -13.70 18.86 22.04
CA ILE A 231 -15.07 18.88 21.53
C ILE A 231 -16.09 18.88 22.66
N LEU A 232 -15.85 18.13 23.74
CA LEU A 232 -16.71 18.13 24.92
C LEU A 232 -16.67 19.50 25.62
N ASP A 233 -15.48 20.07 25.83
CA ASP A 233 -15.30 21.38 26.44
C ASP A 233 -15.98 22.50 25.62
N GLU A 234 -15.87 22.47 24.29
CA GLU A 234 -16.59 23.40 23.39
C GLU A 234 -18.12 23.25 23.55
N LYS A 235 -18.64 22.02 23.62
CA LYS A 235 -20.07 21.77 23.81
C LYS A 235 -20.57 22.23 25.20
N ILE A 236 -19.78 22.05 26.24
CA ILE A 236 -20.10 22.50 27.60
C ILE A 236 -20.13 24.03 27.64
N ARG A 237 -19.09 24.69 27.13
CA ARG A 237 -19.00 26.17 27.06
C ARG A 237 -20.17 26.74 26.23
N GLY A 238 -20.54 26.09 25.13
CA GLY A 238 -21.69 26.48 24.30
C GLY A 238 -23.05 26.35 24.98
N ARG A 239 -23.14 25.61 26.09
CA ARG A 239 -24.33 25.50 26.96
C ARG A 239 -24.21 26.33 28.24
N ASN A 240 -23.30 27.30 28.27
CA ASN A 240 -22.97 28.12 29.44
C ASN A 240 -22.47 27.32 30.66
N GLY A 241 -21.97 26.10 30.43
CA GLY A 241 -21.30 25.29 31.45
C GLY A 241 -19.83 25.66 31.59
N LYS A 242 -19.22 25.28 32.72
CA LYS A 242 -17.79 25.40 32.97
C LYS A 242 -17.14 24.01 32.93
N PRO A 243 -16.18 23.75 32.03
CA PRO A 243 -15.38 22.54 32.09
C PRO A 243 -14.63 22.47 33.42
N VAL A 244 -14.67 21.33 34.10
CA VAL A 244 -13.96 21.09 35.35
C VAL A 244 -12.91 19.99 35.09
N PRO A 245 -11.65 20.14 35.57
CA PRO A 245 -10.66 19.08 35.45
C PRO A 245 -11.14 17.81 36.16
N GLY A 246 -11.06 16.68 35.47
CA GLY A 246 -11.25 15.34 36.03
C GLY A 246 -9.92 14.63 36.19
#